data_AF-M4FGZ5-F1
#
_entry.id   AF-M4FGZ5-F1
#
_cell.length_a   1.000
_cell.length_b   1.000
_cell.length_c   1.000
_cell.angle_alpha   90.00
_cell.angle_beta   90.00
_cell.angle_gamma   90.00
#
_symmetry.space_group_name_H-M   'P 1'
#
loop_
_entity.id
_entity.type
_entity.pdbx_description
1 polymer ?
#
loop_
_entity_poly.entity_id
_entity_poly.type
_entity_poly.pdbx_seq_one_letter_code
_entity_poly.pdbx_strand_id
1 'polypeptide(L)'
;MVLFHVAKAMEMLSSSRSDQEQRAVLRRKLMSLLRELGHNAAICKTKWKSSGGGLTAGNHEFIDVVYTPVATSSQTVRYIVDIDFKSHFQVARPTVQYARVLQSLPTIFVGRGEDLKRILRLVCDAARISLKSCGLTLPPWRKNRYMQTRWLGSYKRTVNLTPSSRAVNTVVCRAIGFDNAVGGGRLFVRTR
;
A
#
# COMPACT_ATOMS: atom_id res chain seq x y z
N MET A 1 -18.68 -14.65 4.53
CA MET A 1 -18.36 -15.24 3.21
C MET A 1 -17.03 -14.74 2.63
N VAL A 2 -16.83 -13.42 2.41
CA VAL A 2 -15.58 -12.90 1.79
C VAL A 2 -14.31 -13.26 2.57
N LEU A 3 -14.27 -13.03 3.89
CA LEU A 3 -13.13 -13.37 4.73
C LEU A 3 -12.75 -14.86 4.65
N PHE A 4 -13.74 -15.75 4.66
CA PHE A 4 -13.53 -17.19 4.56
C PHE A 4 -12.92 -17.60 3.20
N HIS A 5 -13.44 -17.05 2.09
CA HIS A 5 -12.86 -17.33 0.76
C HIS A 5 -11.46 -16.74 0.60
N VAL A 6 -11.18 -15.58 1.20
CA VAL A 6 -9.82 -15.01 1.23
C VAL A 6 -8.88 -15.93 2.01
N ALA A 7 -9.26 -16.40 3.19
CA ALA A 7 -8.44 -17.30 4.00
C ALA A 7 -8.12 -18.60 3.24
N LYS A 8 -9.16 -19.28 2.72
CA LYS A 8 -9.03 -20.50 1.92
C LYS A 8 -8.13 -20.31 0.68
N ALA A 9 -8.33 -19.21 -0.06
CA ALA A 9 -7.51 -18.92 -1.23
C ALA A 9 -6.05 -18.63 -0.85
N MET A 10 -5.79 -18.01 0.29
CA MET A 10 -4.42 -17.72 0.74
C MET A 10 -3.66 -19.00 1.15
N GLU A 11 -4.33 -19.98 1.75
CA GLU A 11 -3.74 -21.30 2.06
C GLU A 11 -3.26 -22.00 0.78
N MET A 12 -4.07 -21.95 -0.29
CA MET A 12 -3.76 -22.54 -1.60
C MET A 12 -2.56 -21.89 -2.31
N LEU A 13 -2.19 -20.66 -1.95
CA LEU A 13 -1.17 -19.87 -2.65
C LEU A 13 0.22 -19.92 -2.02
N SER A 14 0.41 -20.76 -1.01
CA SER A 14 1.67 -20.92 -0.28
C SER A 14 2.79 -21.44 -1.19
N SER A 15 3.68 -20.58 -1.67
CA SER A 15 4.88 -20.97 -2.45
C SER A 15 6.01 -19.93 -2.30
N SER A 16 7.26 -20.39 -2.28
CA SER A 16 8.46 -19.59 -1.94
C SER A 16 9.17 -18.97 -3.15
N ARG A 17 9.22 -17.62 -3.23
CA ARG A 17 10.03 -16.76 -4.16
C ARG A 17 10.12 -15.30 -3.61
N SER A 18 10.94 -14.44 -4.24
CA SER A 18 11.31 -13.06 -3.82
C SER A 18 10.16 -12.10 -3.46
N ASP A 19 10.31 -11.35 -2.37
CA ASP A 19 9.22 -10.72 -1.59
C ASP A 19 8.27 -9.78 -2.36
N GLN A 20 8.77 -8.85 -3.18
CA GLN A 20 7.93 -7.80 -3.78
C GLN A 20 7.20 -8.25 -5.05
N GLU A 21 7.92 -8.92 -5.96
CA GLU A 21 7.31 -9.51 -7.15
C GLU A 21 6.34 -10.62 -6.74
N GLN A 22 6.69 -11.39 -5.71
CA GLN A 22 5.79 -12.38 -5.11
C GLN A 22 4.50 -11.73 -4.61
N ARG A 23 4.55 -10.61 -3.89
CA ARG A 23 3.33 -9.93 -3.41
C ARG A 23 2.41 -9.45 -4.55
N ALA A 24 2.97 -8.95 -5.65
CA ALA A 24 2.19 -8.53 -6.81
C ALA A 24 1.55 -9.73 -7.54
N VAL A 25 2.29 -10.83 -7.65
CA VAL A 25 1.78 -12.11 -8.19
C VAL A 25 0.72 -12.70 -7.27
N LEU A 26 0.95 -12.70 -5.97
CA LEU A 26 0.03 -13.24 -4.95
C LEU A 26 -1.30 -12.50 -4.98
N ARG A 27 -1.29 -11.15 -5.06
CA ARG A 27 -2.53 -10.37 -5.19
C ARG A 27 -3.31 -10.75 -6.46
N ARG A 28 -2.62 -10.97 -7.59
CA ARG A 28 -3.28 -11.41 -8.85
C ARG A 28 -3.86 -12.80 -8.72
N LYS A 29 -3.11 -13.75 -8.17
CA LYS A 29 -3.59 -15.12 -7.97
C LYS A 29 -4.79 -15.15 -7.02
N LEU A 30 -4.72 -14.42 -5.90
CA LEU A 30 -5.84 -14.28 -4.96
C LEU A 30 -7.06 -13.68 -5.65
N MET A 31 -6.89 -12.62 -6.43
CA MET A 31 -7.98 -12.01 -7.20
C MET A 31 -8.59 -13.01 -8.21
N SER A 32 -7.78 -13.82 -8.90
CA SER A 32 -8.28 -14.87 -9.81
C SER A 32 -9.12 -15.90 -9.06
N LEU A 33 -8.59 -16.49 -7.99
CA LEU A 33 -9.28 -17.48 -7.18
C LEU A 33 -10.60 -16.94 -6.60
N LEU A 34 -10.62 -15.70 -6.13
CA LEU A 34 -11.86 -15.08 -5.64
C LEU A 34 -12.91 -14.96 -6.75
N ARG A 35 -12.51 -14.65 -7.98
CA ARG A 35 -13.42 -14.59 -9.14
C ARG A 35 -13.91 -15.97 -9.55
N GLU A 36 -13.05 -16.99 -9.51
CA GLU A 36 -13.44 -18.40 -9.73
C GLU A 36 -14.47 -18.86 -8.68
N LEU A 37 -14.37 -18.34 -7.46
CA LEU A 37 -15.36 -18.54 -6.38
C LEU A 37 -16.61 -17.64 -6.51
N GLY A 38 -16.79 -16.93 -7.62
CA GLY A 38 -17.98 -16.12 -7.93
C GLY A 38 -17.97 -14.69 -7.36
N HIS A 39 -16.86 -14.21 -6.79
CA HIS A 39 -16.79 -12.84 -6.27
C HIS A 39 -16.47 -11.82 -7.36
N ASN A 40 -17.07 -10.62 -7.26
CA ASN A 40 -16.61 -9.45 -8.02
C ASN A 40 -15.33 -8.87 -7.38
N ALA A 41 -14.22 -9.59 -7.54
CA ALA A 41 -12.90 -9.17 -7.08
C ALA A 41 -12.10 -8.46 -8.18
N ALA A 42 -11.32 -7.45 -7.80
CA ALA A 42 -10.39 -6.76 -8.70
C ALA A 42 -9.18 -6.17 -7.96
N ILE A 43 -8.12 -5.90 -8.71
CA ILE A 43 -6.97 -5.14 -8.20
C ILE A 43 -7.29 -3.65 -8.27
N CYS A 44 -7.06 -2.96 -7.16
CA CYS A 44 -7.16 -1.52 -7.03
C CYS A 44 -5.77 -0.91 -6.87
N LYS A 45 -5.47 0.09 -7.71
CA LYS A 45 -4.21 0.83 -7.69
C LYS A 45 -4.46 2.28 -7.34
N THR A 46 -4.07 2.71 -6.15
CA THR A 46 -4.06 4.13 -5.78
C THR A 46 -2.73 4.75 -6.21
N LYS A 47 -2.79 5.98 -6.70
CA LYS A 47 -1.62 6.79 -7.01
C LYS A 47 -1.94 8.23 -6.69
N TRP A 48 -1.10 8.88 -5.89
CA TRP A 48 -1.27 10.28 -5.52
C TRP A 48 0.04 11.04 -5.71
N LYS A 49 -0.09 12.29 -6.11
CA LYS A 49 1.03 13.22 -6.25
C LYS A 49 1.35 13.86 -4.90
N SER A 50 2.56 14.41 -4.80
CA SER A 50 2.90 15.28 -3.68
C SER A 50 1.94 16.47 -3.67
N SER A 51 1.49 16.89 -2.48
CA SER A 51 0.68 18.10 -2.32
C SER A 51 1.32 19.02 -1.28
N GLY A 52 1.07 20.32 -1.40
CA GLY A 52 1.63 21.38 -0.55
C GLY A 52 1.28 21.33 0.95
N GLY A 53 0.75 20.21 1.45
CA GLY A 53 0.39 19.99 2.86
C GLY A 53 1.08 18.76 3.47
N GLY A 54 2.30 18.46 3.05
CA GLY A 54 3.13 17.40 3.67
C GLY A 54 2.70 15.96 3.34
N LEU A 55 1.87 15.76 2.31
CA LEU A 55 1.58 14.43 1.77
C LEU A 55 2.60 14.12 0.67
N THR A 56 3.54 13.23 0.95
CA THR A 56 4.51 12.75 -0.04
C THR A 56 3.83 11.89 -1.10
N ALA A 57 4.34 11.95 -2.33
CA ALA A 57 3.83 11.14 -3.43
C ALA A 57 3.94 9.63 -3.12
N GLY A 58 3.04 8.84 -3.69
CA GLY A 58 3.06 7.40 -3.49
C GLY A 58 2.08 6.65 -4.35
N ASN A 59 2.17 5.33 -4.28
CA ASN A 59 1.24 4.39 -4.87
C ASN A 59 1.01 3.22 -3.91
N HIS A 60 -0.11 2.53 -4.08
CA HIS A 60 -0.42 1.32 -3.34
C HIS A 60 -1.32 0.41 -4.19
N GLU A 61 -1.14 -0.90 -4.02
CA GLU A 61 -1.97 -1.92 -4.68
C GLU A 61 -2.64 -2.80 -3.62
N PHE A 62 -3.94 -2.98 -3.76
CA PHE A 62 -4.77 -3.84 -2.91
C PHE A 62 -5.85 -4.53 -3.75
N ILE A 63 -6.62 -5.43 -3.15
CA ILE A 63 -7.76 -6.06 -3.80
C ILE A 63 -9.04 -5.47 -3.21
N ASP A 64 -10.05 -5.26 -4.05
CA ASP A 64 -11.41 -5.05 -3.55
C ASP A 64 -12.32 -6.21 -3.92
N VAL A 65 -13.35 -6.43 -3.11
CA VAL A 65 -14.45 -7.34 -3.39
C VAL A 65 -15.74 -6.58 -3.23
N VAL A 66 -16.51 -6.51 -4.32
CA VAL A 66 -17.80 -5.83 -4.36
C VAL A 66 -18.90 -6.88 -4.20
N TYR A 67 -19.76 -6.69 -3.22
CA TYR A 67 -20.87 -7.57 -2.91
C TYR A 67 -22.18 -6.78 -2.99
N THR A 68 -23.10 -7.24 -3.82
CA THR A 68 -24.46 -6.69 -3.92
C THR A 68 -25.42 -7.76 -3.41
N PRO A 69 -26.00 -7.61 -2.21
CA PRO A 69 -26.94 -8.58 -1.68
C PRO A 69 -28.24 -8.55 -2.49
N VAL A 70 -28.76 -9.72 -2.87
CA VAL A 70 -30.00 -9.86 -3.64
C VAL A 70 -31.20 -9.26 -2.91
N ALA A 71 -31.20 -9.30 -1.57
CA ALA A 71 -32.29 -8.80 -0.73
C ALA A 71 -32.35 -7.26 -0.62
N THR A 72 -31.28 -6.55 -0.94
CA THR A 72 -31.19 -5.08 -0.83
C THR A 72 -30.64 -4.55 -2.15
N SER A 73 -31.51 -4.44 -3.15
CA SER A 73 -31.18 -4.08 -4.54
C SER A 73 -30.48 -2.73 -4.72
N SER A 74 -30.30 -1.93 -3.67
CA SER A 74 -29.66 -0.62 -3.70
C SER A 74 -28.31 -0.51 -2.97
N GLN A 75 -27.97 -1.43 -2.05
CA GLN A 75 -26.77 -1.24 -1.20
C GLN A 75 -25.63 -2.19 -1.59
N THR A 76 -24.68 -1.64 -2.35
CA THR A 76 -23.43 -2.33 -2.68
C THR A 76 -22.42 -2.19 -1.54
N VAL A 77 -21.93 -3.31 -1.01
CA VAL A 77 -20.90 -3.36 0.03
C VAL A 77 -19.55 -3.63 -0.60
N ARG A 78 -18.56 -2.81 -0.26
CA ARG A 78 -17.18 -2.96 -0.74
C ARG A 78 -16.25 -3.37 0.39
N TYR A 79 -15.59 -4.51 0.21
CA TYR A 79 -14.51 -4.98 1.08
C TYR A 79 -13.16 -4.64 0.47
N ILE A 80 -12.25 -4.18 1.31
CA ILE A 80 -10.84 -3.99 1.00
C ILE A 80 -10.09 -5.20 1.54
N VAL A 81 -9.22 -5.77 0.70
CA VAL A 81 -8.37 -6.91 1.03
C VAL A 81 -6.91 -6.50 0.83
N ASP A 82 -6.14 -6.52 1.92
CA ASP A 82 -4.69 -6.31 1.89
C ASP A 82 -3.97 -7.49 2.53
N ILE A 83 -3.20 -8.22 1.71
CA ILE A 83 -2.48 -9.43 2.10
C ILE A 83 -1.27 -9.19 3.01
N ASP A 84 -0.87 -7.93 3.20
CA ASP A 84 0.33 -7.56 3.95
C ASP A 84 0.09 -6.35 4.87
N PHE A 85 -1.11 -6.28 5.45
CA PHE A 85 -1.59 -5.11 6.17
C PHE A 85 -0.70 -4.72 7.34
N LYS A 86 -0.34 -5.69 8.20
CA LYS A 86 0.46 -5.48 9.41
C LYS A 86 1.85 -4.88 9.12
N SER A 87 2.48 -5.23 8.00
CA SER A 87 3.83 -4.73 7.65
C SER A 87 3.84 -3.20 7.49
N HIS A 88 2.73 -2.62 7.02
CA HIS A 88 2.56 -1.19 6.82
C HIS A 88 2.53 -0.36 8.11
N PHE A 89 2.68 -0.97 9.28
CA PHE A 89 2.70 -0.29 10.58
C PHE A 89 3.96 -0.54 11.41
N GLN A 90 4.90 -1.36 10.93
CA GLN A 90 6.16 -1.58 11.64
C GLN A 90 6.95 -0.27 11.78
N VAL A 91 7.43 0.05 12.98
CA VAL A 91 8.26 1.24 13.25
C VAL A 91 9.57 0.83 13.89
N ALA A 92 10.59 1.67 13.77
CA ALA A 92 11.84 1.47 14.50
C ALA A 92 11.61 1.70 16.00
N ARG A 93 12.16 0.81 16.83
CA ARG A 93 12.13 0.90 18.31
C ARG A 93 10.70 1.08 18.86
N PRO A 94 9.78 0.13 18.60
CA PRO A 94 8.43 0.21 19.13
C PRO A 94 8.44 0.14 20.66
N THR A 95 7.62 0.94 21.33
CA THR A 95 7.37 0.74 22.77
C THR A 95 6.63 -0.58 22.98
N VAL A 96 6.67 -1.11 24.20
CA VAL A 96 5.93 -2.34 24.57
C VAL A 96 4.43 -2.20 24.25
N GLN A 97 3.86 -1.02 24.52
CA GLN A 97 2.46 -0.72 24.24
C GLN A 97 2.18 -0.74 22.73
N TYR A 98 3.04 -0.14 21.90
CA TYR A 98 2.86 -0.16 20.46
C TYR A 98 3.09 -1.56 19.87
N ALA A 99 4.02 -2.34 20.42
CA ALA A 99 4.22 -3.73 20.02
C ALA A 99 2.95 -4.58 20.24
N ARG A 100 2.22 -4.37 21.35
CA ARG A 100 0.91 -5.02 21.58
C ARG A 100 -0.15 -4.60 20.57
N VAL A 101 -0.20 -3.30 20.23
CA VAL A 101 -1.09 -2.79 19.15
C VAL A 101 -0.74 -3.44 17.82
N LEU A 102 0.55 -3.56 17.48
CA LEU A 102 0.95 -4.24 16.26
C LEU A 102 0.54 -5.72 16.29
N GLN A 103 0.75 -6.44 17.40
CA GLN A 103 0.41 -7.85 17.52
C GLN A 103 -1.08 -8.12 17.25
N SER A 104 -1.98 -7.24 17.68
CA SER A 104 -3.42 -7.38 17.45
C SER A 104 -3.87 -7.10 16.02
N LEU A 105 -3.03 -6.49 15.17
CA LEU A 105 -3.38 -6.26 13.77
C LEU A 105 -3.37 -7.55 12.96
N PRO A 106 -4.35 -7.72 12.05
CA PRO A 106 -4.36 -8.85 11.14
C PRO A 106 -3.20 -8.73 10.14
N THR A 107 -2.57 -9.86 9.81
CA THR A 107 -1.58 -9.92 8.72
C THR A 107 -2.27 -9.66 7.39
N ILE A 108 -3.42 -10.31 7.17
CA ILE A 108 -4.31 -10.11 6.02
C ILE A 108 -5.53 -9.33 6.50
N PHE A 109 -5.69 -8.09 6.05
CA PHE A 109 -6.87 -7.30 6.33
C PHE A 109 -7.99 -7.62 5.34
N VAL A 110 -9.20 -7.86 5.86
CA VAL A 110 -10.43 -7.93 5.08
C VAL A 110 -11.49 -7.12 5.84
N GLY A 111 -11.95 -6.01 5.27
CA GLY A 111 -12.92 -5.15 5.96
C GLY A 111 -13.43 -4.02 5.10
N ARG A 112 -14.42 -3.27 5.60
CA ARG A 112 -14.98 -2.12 4.88
C ARG A 112 -14.08 -0.90 5.02
N GLY A 113 -14.25 0.07 4.13
CA GLY A 113 -13.48 1.32 4.16
C GLY A 113 -13.61 2.10 5.48
N GLU A 114 -14.79 2.05 6.12
CA GLU A 114 -15.01 2.68 7.43
C GLU A 114 -14.22 2.00 8.55
N ASP A 115 -14.24 0.67 8.58
CA ASP A 115 -13.53 -0.13 9.58
C ASP A 115 -12.03 0.10 9.44
N LEU A 116 -11.54 0.12 8.19
CA LEU A 116 -10.16 0.49 7.88
C LEU A 116 -9.82 1.90 8.38
N LYS A 117 -10.66 2.91 8.10
CA LYS A 117 -10.44 4.29 8.54
C LYS A 117 -10.29 4.41 10.07
N ARG A 118 -11.09 3.65 10.83
CA ARG A 118 -11.01 3.60 12.30
C ARG A 118 -9.69 2.97 12.75
N ILE A 119 -9.31 1.82 12.19
CA ILE A 119 -8.05 1.13 12.49
C ILE A 119 -6.84 2.04 12.18
N LEU A 120 -6.82 2.65 10.99
CA LEU A 120 -5.73 3.54 10.57
C LEU A 120 -5.54 4.70 11.54
N ARG A 121 -6.62 5.31 12.03
CA ARG A 121 -6.54 6.36 13.05
C ARG A 121 -5.86 5.85 14.32
N LEU A 122 -6.38 4.76 14.90
CA LEU A 122 -5.87 4.21 16.17
C LEU A 122 -4.39 3.81 16.08
N VAL A 123 -4.01 3.11 15.01
CA VAL A 123 -2.63 2.62 14.86
C VAL A 123 -1.66 3.78 14.58
N CYS A 124 -2.03 4.74 13.73
CA CYS A 124 -1.20 5.93 13.50
C CYS A 124 -1.04 6.77 14.77
N ASP A 125 -2.08 6.86 15.60
CA ASP A 125 -2.03 7.57 16.86
C ASP A 125 -1.08 6.89 17.85
N ALA A 126 -1.19 5.57 17.98
CA ALA A 126 -0.28 4.76 18.80
C ALA A 126 1.17 4.83 18.31
N ALA A 127 1.39 4.82 16.99
CA ALA A 127 2.72 4.96 16.38
C ALA A 127 3.35 6.32 16.71
N ARG A 128 2.55 7.39 16.65
CA ARG A 128 3.00 8.74 17.02
C ARG A 128 3.43 8.80 18.48
N ILE A 129 2.62 8.24 19.40
CA ILE A 129 2.92 8.23 20.83
C ILE A 129 4.22 7.46 21.08
N SER A 130 4.37 6.26 20.50
CA SER A 130 5.56 5.43 20.61
C SER A 130 6.82 6.14 20.13
N LEU A 131 6.78 6.74 18.92
CA LEU A 131 7.93 7.42 18.36
C LEU A 131 8.30 8.65 19.20
N LYS A 132 7.29 9.42 19.62
CA LYS A 132 7.50 10.61 20.46
C LYS A 132 8.15 10.25 21.79
N SER A 133 7.74 9.16 22.45
CA SER A 133 8.37 8.70 23.70
C SER A 133 9.82 8.25 23.52
N CYS A 134 10.21 7.88 22.31
CA CYS A 134 11.58 7.49 21.96
C CYS A 134 12.40 8.65 21.36
N GLY A 135 11.89 9.90 21.39
CA GLY A 135 12.56 11.06 20.80
C GLY A 135 12.59 11.06 19.26
N LEU A 136 11.73 10.26 18.61
CA LEU A 136 11.65 10.12 17.16
C LEU A 136 10.45 10.87 16.58
N THR A 137 10.64 11.45 15.39
CA THR A 137 9.57 12.13 14.64
C THR A 137 8.79 11.12 13.79
N LEU A 138 7.45 11.25 13.77
CA LEU A 138 6.59 10.43 12.91
C LEU A 138 6.82 10.79 11.43
N PRO A 139 7.35 9.86 10.60
CA PRO A 139 7.64 10.16 9.21
C PRO A 139 6.34 10.38 8.41
N PRO A 140 6.38 11.13 7.29
CA PRO A 140 5.18 11.49 6.53
C PRO A 140 4.33 10.30 6.11
N TRP A 141 4.95 9.18 5.74
CA TRP A 141 4.26 7.96 5.30
C TRP A 141 3.59 7.17 6.43
N ARG A 142 3.79 7.54 7.69
CA ARG A 142 3.12 6.96 8.85
C ARG A 142 2.00 7.86 9.39
N LYS A 143 1.84 9.06 8.82
CA LYS A 143 0.73 9.95 9.18
C LYS A 143 -0.60 9.35 8.70
N ASN A 144 -1.64 9.54 9.51
CA ASN A 144 -2.98 9.02 9.23
C ASN A 144 -3.49 9.41 7.84
N ARG A 145 -3.29 10.67 7.42
CA ARG A 145 -3.69 11.14 6.08
C ARG A 145 -3.05 10.30 4.97
N TYR A 146 -1.74 10.08 5.03
CA TYR A 146 -1.02 9.28 4.03
C TYR A 146 -1.50 7.83 4.03
N MET A 147 -1.68 7.26 5.22
CA MET A 147 -2.17 5.89 5.35
C MET A 147 -3.58 5.76 4.78
N GLN A 148 -4.51 6.68 5.08
CA GLN A 148 -5.84 6.66 4.47
C GLN A 148 -5.78 6.76 2.94
N THR A 149 -4.92 7.62 2.38
CA THR A 149 -4.79 7.76 0.91
C THR A 149 -4.37 6.46 0.22
N ARG A 150 -3.59 5.58 0.87
CA ARG A 150 -3.18 4.27 0.32
C ARG A 150 -4.38 3.41 -0.10
N TRP A 151 -5.43 3.35 0.70
CA TRP A 151 -6.58 2.47 0.44
C TRP A 151 -7.86 3.21 0.04
N LEU A 152 -8.02 4.45 0.50
CA LEU A 152 -9.25 5.24 0.34
C LEU A 152 -9.11 6.39 -0.66
N GLY A 153 -7.90 6.61 -1.21
CA GLY A 153 -7.70 7.59 -2.28
C GLY A 153 -8.28 7.13 -3.62
N SER A 154 -8.31 8.03 -4.61
CA SER A 154 -8.71 7.68 -5.97
C SER A 154 -7.84 6.55 -6.53
N TYR A 155 -8.48 5.56 -7.14
CA TYR A 155 -7.83 4.34 -7.60
C TYR A 155 -8.29 3.94 -8.99
N LYS A 156 -7.45 3.18 -9.70
CA LYS A 156 -7.83 2.44 -10.91
C LYS A 156 -8.15 1.01 -10.53
N ARG A 157 -9.29 0.50 -11.00
CA ARG A 157 -9.74 -0.88 -10.78
C ARG A 157 -9.48 -1.72 -12.02
N THR A 158 -8.82 -2.87 -11.88
CA THR A 158 -8.43 -3.73 -13.01
C THR A 158 -8.63 -5.21 -12.68
N VAL A 159 -9.12 -5.97 -13.65
CA VAL A 159 -9.33 -7.43 -13.56
C VAL A 159 -8.32 -8.22 -14.42
N ASN A 160 -7.29 -7.56 -14.93
CA ASN A 160 -6.29 -8.17 -15.79
C ASN A 160 -5.49 -9.23 -15.02
N LEU A 161 -5.38 -10.41 -15.61
CA LEU A 161 -4.65 -11.55 -15.04
C LEU A 161 -3.13 -11.34 -15.09
N THR A 162 -2.64 -10.52 -16.03
CA THR A 162 -1.22 -10.18 -16.18
C THR A 162 -0.89 -8.79 -15.59
N PRO A 163 0.30 -8.62 -14.99
CA PRO A 163 0.79 -7.29 -14.64
C PRO A 163 0.92 -6.43 -15.88
N SER A 164 0.37 -5.21 -15.86
CA SER A 164 0.83 -4.19 -16.80
C SER A 164 2.33 -4.00 -16.58
N SER A 165 3.11 -4.06 -17.66
CA SER A 165 4.53 -3.71 -17.61
C SER A 165 4.67 -2.31 -17.01
N ARG A 166 5.73 -2.09 -16.21
CA ARG A 166 6.06 -0.75 -15.75
C ARG A 166 6.33 0.09 -17.00
N ALA A 167 5.47 1.06 -17.31
CA ALA A 167 5.87 2.15 -18.18
C ALA A 167 7.14 2.75 -17.58
N VAL A 168 8.22 2.77 -18.36
CA VAL A 168 9.51 3.32 -17.95
C VAL A 168 9.29 4.81 -17.69
N ASN A 169 9.09 5.17 -16.42
CA ASN A 169 9.08 6.58 -16.05
C ASN A 169 10.55 7.02 -16.08
N THR A 170 10.93 7.80 -17.09
CA THR A 170 12.17 8.58 -17.08
C THR A 170 12.17 9.44 -15.83
N VAL A 171 13.02 9.09 -14.87
CA VAL A 171 13.28 9.94 -13.71
C VAL A 171 14.17 11.07 -14.21
N VAL A 172 13.61 12.27 -14.36
CA VAL A 172 14.43 13.47 -14.54
C VAL A 172 14.94 13.85 -13.16
N CYS A 173 16.11 13.33 -12.80
CA CYS A 173 16.89 13.88 -11.69
C CYS A 173 17.40 15.25 -12.14
N ARG A 174 16.90 16.33 -11.53
CA ARG A 174 17.55 17.63 -11.63
C ARG A 174 18.80 17.54 -10.75
N ALA A 175 19.97 17.39 -11.36
CA ALA A 175 21.22 17.50 -10.63
C ALA A 175 21.32 18.94 -10.08
N ILE A 176 21.30 19.07 -8.75
CA ILE A 176 21.70 20.31 -8.07
C ILE A 176 23.18 20.11 -7.80
N GLY A 177 24.02 20.56 -8.73
CA GLY A 177 25.45 20.66 -8.49
C GLY A 177 25.70 21.69 -7.40
N PHE A 178 26.47 21.33 -6.39
CA PHE A 178 27.16 22.32 -5.58
C PHE A 178 28.32 22.81 -6.44
N ASP A 179 28.21 24.01 -7.01
CA ASP A 179 29.33 24.71 -7.63
C ASP A 179 30.33 25.08 -6.52
N ASN A 180 31.32 24.23 -6.29
CA ASN A 180 32.55 24.64 -5.64
C ASN A 180 33.42 25.29 -6.72
N ALA A 181 33.34 26.62 -6.79
CA ALA A 181 34.25 27.42 -7.59
C ALA A 181 35.68 27.29 -7.05
N VAL A 182 36.49 26.42 -7.67
CA VAL A 182 37.95 26.52 -7.65
C VAL A 182 38.47 26.17 -9.05
N GLY A 183 38.90 27.21 -9.76
CA GLY A 183 40.06 27.27 -10.64
C GLY A 183 40.32 26.14 -11.66
N GLY A 184 40.14 26.48 -12.93
CA GLY A 184 41.12 26.19 -13.98
C GLY A 184 40.96 24.89 -14.78
N GLY A 185 40.82 25.02 -16.09
CA GLY A 185 41.17 23.95 -17.05
C GLY A 185 40.08 23.60 -18.06
N ARG A 186 40.11 24.27 -19.23
CA ARG A 186 39.44 23.81 -20.46
C ARG A 186 39.99 22.45 -20.87
N LEU A 187 39.13 21.46 -21.12
CA LEU A 187 39.43 20.36 -22.04
C LEU A 187 38.21 20.09 -22.92
N PHE A 188 38.30 20.53 -24.17
CA PHE A 188 37.48 20.06 -25.27
C PHE A 188 37.99 18.68 -25.70
N VAL A 189 37.10 17.70 -25.87
CA VAL A 189 37.37 16.54 -26.72
C VAL A 189 36.18 16.34 -27.65
N ARG A 190 36.44 16.56 -28.94
CA ARG A 190 35.58 16.22 -30.07
C ARG A 190 36.14 14.94 -30.68
N THR A 191 35.30 13.94 -30.92
CA THR A 191 35.63 12.83 -31.83
C THR A 191 34.46 12.59 -32.77
N ARG A 192 34.86 12.11 -33.97
CA ARG A 192 34.20 12.18 -35.27
C ARG A 192 32.81 11.59 -35.37
#